data_AF-A0AAP9DV43-F1
#
_entry.id   AF-A0AAP9DV43-F1
#
_cell.length_a   1.000
_cell.length_b   1.000
_cell.length_c   1.000
_cell.angle_alpha   90.00
_cell.angle_beta   90.00
_cell.angle_gamma   90.00
#
_symmetry.space_group_name_H-M   'P 1'
#
loop_
_entity.id
_entity.type
_entity.pdbx_description
1 polymer ?
#
loop_
_entity_poly.entity_id
_entity_poly.type
_entity_poly.pdbx_seq_one_letter_code
_entity_poly.pdbx_strand_id
1 'polypeptide(L)'
;MRRRSRQRAQEAANHERWLITYADLITLLLIFFVIMYAMSQVDAVKYHSLSETLQQSFKSGNTPMDQGAGILDGAYTKPGQTGALKTAEDGGSGEVEEEKPVAIGVLTDKDLAFRKQEEQLKNFMGVIQEYINDNDLGGQIEVTDIPKGISIRLSDRLLFDLSRAELKDKALPTLDKLATLLPQLDTMVSIEGHTDNLPFASGGRYKDNWELSAARALSVLRFFVDDKKLDADQFQIAGYGETRPVVDNDTEEHRQQNRRVEIIVLRSMVQ
;
A
#
# COMPACT_ATOMS: atom_id res chain seq x y z
N MET A 1 28.53 -57.51 -37.79
CA MET A 1 28.93 -57.15 -36.39
C MET A 1 28.88 -55.64 -36.06
N ARG A 2 28.21 -54.77 -36.84
CA ARG A 2 28.32 -53.29 -36.70
C ARG A 2 27.11 -52.60 -36.04
N ARG A 3 26.23 -53.36 -35.37
CA ARG A 3 25.01 -52.85 -34.71
C ARG A 3 25.13 -52.77 -33.17
N ARG A 4 26.05 -53.53 -32.55
CA ARG A 4 26.29 -53.55 -31.10
C ARG A 4 27.12 -52.36 -30.58
N SER A 5 27.98 -51.76 -31.41
CA SER A 5 28.82 -50.63 -30.97
C SER A 5 28.06 -49.31 -30.82
N ARG A 6 26.99 -49.09 -31.60
CA ARG A 6 26.12 -47.91 -31.45
C ARG A 6 25.26 -47.96 -30.18
N GLN A 7 24.83 -49.15 -29.75
CA GLN A 7 24.05 -49.30 -28.51
C GLN A 7 24.87 -48.96 -27.26
N ARG A 8 26.14 -49.38 -27.17
CA ARG A 8 27.03 -49.04 -26.04
C ARG A 8 27.35 -47.54 -25.92
N ALA A 9 27.47 -46.83 -27.05
CA ALA A 9 27.67 -45.38 -27.04
C ALA A 9 26.42 -44.63 -26.59
N GLN A 10 25.23 -45.12 -26.96
CA GLN A 10 23.95 -44.58 -26.51
C GLN A 10 23.72 -44.82 -25.00
N GLU A 11 24.15 -45.99 -24.49
CA GLU A 11 24.12 -46.31 -23.06
C GLU A 11 25.05 -45.40 -22.25
N ALA A 12 26.28 -45.13 -22.71
CA ALA A 12 27.21 -44.23 -22.03
C ALA A 12 26.65 -42.79 -21.87
N ALA A 13 26.01 -42.24 -22.92
CA ALA A 13 25.40 -40.91 -22.86
C ALA A 13 24.20 -40.81 -21.89
N ASN A 14 23.50 -41.92 -21.63
CA ASN A 14 22.42 -41.95 -20.63
C ASN A 14 22.94 -41.93 -19.19
N HIS A 15 24.17 -42.39 -18.94
CA HIS A 15 24.79 -42.37 -17.61
C HIS A 15 25.30 -40.99 -17.18
N GLU A 16 25.18 -39.95 -18.02
CA GLU A 16 25.58 -38.57 -17.67
C GLU A 16 24.38 -37.65 -17.41
N ARG A 17 23.14 -38.13 -17.61
CA ARG A 17 21.93 -37.32 -17.35
C ARG A 17 21.72 -37.00 -15.87
N TRP A 18 22.17 -37.86 -14.96
CA TRP A 18 22.06 -37.61 -13.53
C TRP A 18 22.98 -36.47 -13.05
N LEU A 19 24.11 -36.25 -13.74
CA LEU A 19 25.02 -35.14 -13.45
C LEU A 19 24.38 -33.79 -13.78
N ILE A 20 23.51 -33.73 -14.80
CA ILE A 20 22.81 -32.50 -15.18
C ILE A 20 21.82 -32.09 -14.09
N THR A 21 21.03 -33.03 -13.55
CA THR A 21 20.10 -32.75 -12.45
C THR A 21 20.82 -32.42 -11.13
N TYR A 22 21.99 -33.02 -10.90
CA TYR A 22 22.82 -32.71 -9.74
C TYR A 22 23.44 -31.32 -9.83
N ALA A 23 23.94 -30.94 -11.01
CA ALA A 23 24.46 -29.61 -11.26
C ALA A 23 23.38 -28.54 -11.07
N ASP A 24 22.15 -28.79 -11.56
CA ASP A 24 21.01 -27.89 -11.37
C ASP A 24 20.66 -27.69 -9.89
N LEU A 25 20.61 -28.77 -9.10
CA LEU A 25 20.35 -28.71 -7.66
C LEU A 25 21.41 -27.90 -6.90
N ILE A 26 22.70 -28.06 -7.23
CA ILE A 26 23.78 -27.26 -6.62
C ILE A 26 23.63 -25.78 -6.98
N THR A 27 23.32 -25.47 -8.24
CA THR A 27 23.16 -24.07 -8.66
C THR A 27 21.94 -23.41 -8.03
N LEU A 28 20.82 -24.12 -7.87
CA LEU A 28 19.65 -23.61 -7.15
C LEU A 28 19.96 -23.35 -5.67
N LEU A 29 20.71 -24.24 -5.03
CA LEU A 29 21.11 -24.10 -3.63
C LEU A 29 22.09 -22.93 -3.45
N LEU A 30 23.04 -22.74 -4.37
CA LEU A 30 23.93 -21.58 -4.38
C LEU A 30 23.15 -20.27 -4.54
N ILE A 31 22.26 -20.19 -5.51
CA ILE A 31 21.42 -18.99 -5.73
C ILE A 31 20.56 -18.70 -4.50
N PHE A 32 19.99 -19.74 -3.86
CA PHE A 32 19.24 -19.61 -2.61
C PHE A 32 20.09 -18.99 -1.49
N PHE A 33 21.32 -19.48 -1.27
CA PHE A 33 22.21 -18.93 -0.23
C PHE A 33 22.66 -17.49 -0.54
N VAL A 34 22.92 -17.15 -1.81
CA VAL A 34 23.26 -15.78 -2.21
C VAL A 34 22.09 -14.82 -1.95
N ILE A 35 20.86 -15.23 -2.29
CA ILE A 35 19.65 -14.43 -2.01
C ILE A 35 19.44 -14.29 -0.50
N MET A 36 19.62 -15.36 0.28
CA MET A 36 19.49 -15.33 1.74
C MET A 36 20.55 -14.44 2.39
N TYR A 37 21.79 -14.47 1.88
CA TYR A 37 22.87 -13.61 2.34
C TYR A 37 22.60 -12.13 2.05
N ALA A 38 22.06 -11.83 0.87
CA ALA A 38 21.68 -10.46 0.49
C ALA A 38 20.57 -9.88 1.39
N MET A 39 19.62 -10.72 1.85
CA MET A 39 18.60 -10.30 2.82
C MET A 39 19.13 -10.21 4.25
N SER A 40 20.09 -11.05 4.64
CA SER A 40 20.60 -11.10 6.02
C SER A 40 21.45 -9.90 6.43
N GLN A 41 22.10 -9.22 5.48
CA GLN A 41 22.88 -8.00 5.76
C GLN A 41 22.00 -6.76 5.94
N VAL A 42 20.68 -6.89 5.77
CA VAL A 42 19.72 -5.79 5.88
C VAL A 42 18.91 -5.95 7.16
N ASP A 43 19.50 -5.76 8.34
CA ASP A 43 18.65 -5.38 9.49
C ASP A 43 19.33 -4.80 10.73
N ALA A 44 20.63 -4.99 10.99
CA ALA A 44 21.19 -4.47 12.25
C ALA A 44 21.25 -2.93 12.30
N VAL A 45 21.68 -2.29 11.20
CA VAL A 45 21.81 -0.82 11.12
C VAL A 45 20.45 -0.14 11.02
N LYS A 46 19.50 -0.76 10.30
CA LYS A 46 18.14 -0.23 10.14
C LYS A 46 17.38 -0.28 11.47
N TYR A 47 17.48 -1.37 12.23
CA TYR A 47 16.86 -1.47 13.55
C TYR A 47 17.38 -0.41 14.52
N HIS A 48 18.69 -0.10 14.46
CA HIS A 48 19.26 0.92 15.32
C HIS A 48 18.74 2.32 14.96
N SER A 49 18.70 2.66 13.67
CA SER A 49 18.13 3.94 13.20
C SER A 49 16.63 4.08 13.49
N LEU A 50 15.87 2.98 13.44
CA LEU A 50 14.46 2.96 13.83
C LEU A 50 14.30 3.16 15.34
N SER A 51 15.16 2.55 16.16
CA SER A 51 15.13 2.74 17.61
C SER A 51 15.49 4.16 18.03
N GLU A 52 16.47 4.78 17.36
CA GLU A 52 16.88 6.16 17.62
C GLU A 52 15.80 7.17 17.20
N THR A 53 15.21 7.00 16.01
CA THR A 53 14.12 7.87 15.54
C THR A 53 12.86 7.75 16.39
N LEU A 54 12.54 6.55 16.86
CA LEU A 54 11.41 6.31 17.76
C LEU A 54 11.66 6.95 19.14
N GLN A 55 12.86 6.78 19.71
CA GLN A 55 13.26 7.48 20.95
C GLN A 55 13.25 9.00 20.78
N GLN A 56 13.66 9.51 19.61
CA GLN A 56 13.68 10.94 19.34
C GLN A 56 12.27 11.51 19.10
N SER A 57 11.36 10.74 18.50
CA SER A 57 9.94 11.10 18.39
C SER A 57 9.25 11.14 19.75
N PHE A 58 9.59 10.23 20.68
CA PHE A 58 9.06 10.27 22.05
C PHE A 58 9.65 11.42 22.88
N LYS A 59 10.89 11.84 22.60
CA LYS A 59 11.49 13.05 23.19
C LYS A 59 10.99 14.36 22.56
N SER A 60 10.57 14.32 21.30
CA SER A 60 10.14 15.50 20.53
C SER A 60 8.62 15.64 20.40
N GLY A 61 7.86 14.82 21.15
CA GLY A 61 6.42 14.96 21.31
C GLY A 61 6.09 16.20 22.13
N ASN A 62 6.03 17.35 21.46
CA ASN A 62 5.48 18.58 22.03
C ASN A 62 3.99 18.38 22.31
N THR A 63 3.64 18.17 23.58
CA THR A 63 2.27 18.42 24.05
C THR A 63 2.03 19.93 24.02
N PRO A 64 1.01 20.44 23.32
CA PRO A 64 0.70 21.87 23.31
C PRO A 64 -0.10 22.21 24.57
N MET A 65 0.56 22.15 25.72
CA MET A 65 0.02 22.67 26.97
C MET A 65 1.17 23.33 27.74
N ASP A 66 0.93 24.59 28.05
CA ASP A 66 1.75 25.53 28.81
C ASP A 66 2.54 24.89 29.97
N GLN A 67 3.84 25.22 30.03
CA GLN A 67 4.78 24.98 31.13
C GLN A 67 4.54 23.70 31.98
N GLY A 68 4.92 22.55 31.44
CA GLY A 68 4.99 21.30 32.21
C GLY A 68 6.14 20.43 31.71
N ALA A 69 7.06 20.08 32.60
CA ALA A 69 8.15 19.16 32.34
C ALA A 69 7.65 17.89 31.65
N GLY A 70 8.36 17.44 30.62
CA GLY A 70 8.07 16.19 29.93
C GLY A 70 7.98 15.03 30.92
N ILE A 71 6.89 14.26 30.82
CA ILE A 71 6.73 12.97 31.47
C ILE A 71 7.91 12.11 31.01
N LEU A 72 8.88 11.93 31.91
CA LEU A 72 10.13 11.13 31.89
C LEU A 72 11.31 11.86 32.56
N ASP A 73 11.11 12.99 33.24
CA ASP A 73 12.01 13.43 34.32
C ASP A 73 11.75 12.62 35.60
N GLY A 74 12.05 11.33 35.54
CA GLY A 74 11.73 10.36 36.58
C GLY A 74 12.70 9.20 36.56
N ALA A 75 13.82 9.37 37.26
CA ALA A 75 14.58 8.34 37.94
C ALA A 75 14.85 7.01 37.18
N TYR A 76 15.99 6.96 36.50
CA TYR A 76 16.83 5.75 36.53
C TYR A 76 18.19 6.11 37.12
N THR A 77 18.23 6.17 38.44
CA THR A 77 19.47 6.00 39.21
C THR A 77 20.05 4.63 38.90
N LYS A 78 21.23 4.61 38.27
CA LYS A 78 22.06 3.40 38.17
C LYS A 78 22.39 2.89 39.58
N PRO A 79 22.13 1.62 39.92
CA PRO A 79 22.69 1.01 41.10
C PRO A 79 23.89 0.13 40.73
N GLY A 80 25.06 0.43 41.30
CA GLY A 80 26.10 -0.59 41.51
C GLY A 80 27.52 -0.24 41.09
N GLN A 81 28.34 0.07 42.11
CA GLN A 81 29.78 -0.22 42.25
C GLN A 81 30.84 0.75 41.66
N THR A 82 31.14 1.76 42.49
CA THR A 82 32.46 2.05 43.11
C THR A 82 33.74 1.40 42.57
N GLY A 83 34.75 2.25 42.29
CA GLY A 83 36.12 2.05 42.79
C GLY A 83 37.30 2.02 41.78
N ALA A 84 38.25 2.94 42.01
CA ALA A 84 39.71 2.84 41.76
C ALA A 84 40.34 3.26 40.40
N LEU A 85 41.01 4.42 40.47
CA LEU A 85 42.33 4.88 39.97
C LEU A 85 43.19 4.02 38.98
N LYS A 86 43.75 4.74 37.97
CA LYS A 86 45.08 4.69 37.28
C LYS A 86 45.63 3.30 36.86
N THR A 87 46.21 3.08 35.67
CA THR A 87 47.54 3.55 35.19
C THR A 87 47.78 3.04 33.74
N ALA A 88 48.87 3.53 33.12
CA ALA A 88 49.31 3.54 31.72
C ALA A 88 49.69 2.20 31.03
N GLU A 89 50.11 2.37 29.76
CA GLU A 89 50.84 1.44 28.84
C GLU A 89 49.93 0.44 28.11
N ASP A 90 50.07 0.07 26.84
CA ASP A 90 51.10 0.09 25.78
C ASP A 90 50.30 -0.23 24.47
N GLY A 91 50.44 0.46 23.34
CA GLY A 91 51.39 0.09 22.29
C GLY A 91 50.67 -0.33 20.98
N GLY A 92 51.20 0.10 19.83
CA GLY A 92 51.15 -0.72 18.60
C GLY A 92 50.14 -0.36 17.50
N SER A 93 50.48 0.69 16.73
CA SER A 93 50.39 0.82 15.25
C SER A 93 49.47 -0.10 14.43
N GLY A 94 48.54 0.51 13.71
CA GLY A 94 47.92 0.01 12.49
C GLY A 94 47.26 1.18 11.76
N GLU A 95 47.67 1.42 10.52
CA GLU A 95 47.34 2.58 9.69
C GLU A 95 45.82 2.85 9.64
N VAL A 96 45.43 4.05 10.07
CA VAL A 96 44.09 4.60 9.80
C VAL A 96 44.14 5.09 8.36
N GLU A 97 43.73 4.25 7.41
CA GLU A 97 43.24 4.76 6.13
C GLU A 97 42.06 5.67 6.45
N GLU A 98 42.17 6.94 6.05
CA GLU A 98 41.09 7.92 6.11
C GLU A 98 39.92 7.44 5.25
N GLU A 99 39.03 6.62 5.83
CA GLU A 99 37.69 6.48 5.31
C GLU A 99 36.99 7.82 5.50
N LYS A 100 36.88 8.55 4.39
CA LYS A 100 36.13 9.80 4.26
C LYS A 100 34.79 9.64 4.99
N PRO A 101 34.38 10.61 5.82
CA PRO A 101 33.13 10.49 6.55
C PRO A 101 31.99 10.32 5.56
N VAL A 102 31.33 9.15 5.63
CA VAL A 102 30.06 8.90 4.94
C VAL A 102 29.11 9.99 5.42
N ALA A 103 28.73 10.86 4.48
CA ALA A 103 27.90 12.01 4.74
C ALA A 103 26.64 11.62 5.52
N ILE A 104 26.38 12.39 6.58
CA ILE A 104 25.11 12.52 7.29
C ILE A 104 23.98 12.39 6.26
N GLY A 105 23.15 11.35 6.41
CA GLY A 105 22.16 10.92 5.43
C GLY A 105 21.26 12.06 4.94
N VAL A 106 21.61 12.61 3.79
CA VAL A 106 20.74 13.49 3.02
C VAL A 106 19.56 12.62 2.60
N LEU A 107 18.35 12.96 3.06
CA LEU A 107 17.12 12.34 2.59
C LEU A 107 17.12 12.41 1.06
N THR A 108 17.03 11.27 0.39
CA THR A 108 16.96 11.24 -1.07
C THR A 108 15.74 12.04 -1.49
N ASP A 109 15.79 12.75 -2.62
CA ASP A 109 14.62 13.49 -3.15
C ASP A 109 13.36 12.60 -3.24
N LYS A 110 13.58 11.29 -3.50
CA LYS A 110 12.57 10.23 -3.48
C LYS A 110 11.90 10.04 -2.12
N ASP A 111 12.68 10.03 -1.03
CA ASP A 111 12.16 9.85 0.34
C ASP A 111 11.35 11.06 0.79
N LEU A 112 11.79 12.27 0.38
CA LEU A 112 11.07 13.51 0.64
C LEU A 112 9.74 13.56 -0.11
N ALA A 113 9.73 13.18 -1.40
CA ALA A 113 8.52 13.12 -2.20
C ALA A 113 7.49 12.13 -1.63
N PHE A 114 7.95 10.94 -1.22
CA PHE A 114 7.09 9.94 -0.59
C PHE A 114 6.45 10.45 0.71
N ARG A 115 7.25 11.07 1.60
CA ARG A 115 6.73 11.63 2.86
C ARG A 115 5.69 12.72 2.63
N LYS A 116 5.95 13.62 1.67
CA LYS A 116 5.03 14.69 1.30
C LYS A 116 3.71 14.12 0.78
N GLN A 117 3.78 13.12 -0.10
CA GLN A 117 2.59 12.45 -0.61
C GLN A 117 1.79 11.78 0.51
N GLU A 118 2.46 11.07 1.41
CA GLU A 118 1.79 10.39 2.53
C GLU A 118 1.11 11.38 3.47
N GLU A 119 1.71 12.55 3.71
CA GLU A 119 1.08 13.65 4.44
C GLU A 119 -0.14 14.20 3.70
N GLN A 120 -0.06 14.40 2.39
CA GLN A 120 -1.20 14.83 1.56
C GLN A 120 -2.35 13.82 1.62
N LEU A 121 -2.07 12.51 1.53
CA LEU A 121 -3.08 11.46 1.61
C LEU A 121 -3.73 11.40 3.01
N LYS A 122 -2.95 11.58 4.08
CA LYS A 122 -3.48 11.65 5.45
C LYS A 122 -4.38 12.86 5.66
N ASN A 123 -3.96 14.03 5.18
CA ASN A 123 -4.77 15.25 5.25
C ASN A 123 -6.05 15.09 4.44
N PHE A 124 -5.97 14.52 3.23
CA PHE A 124 -7.13 14.21 2.41
C PHE A 124 -8.11 13.28 3.12
N MET A 125 -7.62 12.17 3.68
CA MET A 125 -8.45 11.24 4.46
C MET A 125 -9.12 11.95 5.64
N GLY A 126 -8.38 12.80 6.37
CA GLY A 126 -8.93 13.60 7.47
C GLY A 126 -10.08 14.50 7.04
N VAL A 127 -9.91 15.24 5.94
CA VAL A 127 -10.95 16.14 5.40
C VAL A 127 -12.19 15.37 4.97
N ILE A 128 -12.04 14.17 4.37
CA ILE A 128 -13.21 13.35 4.02
C ILE A 128 -13.88 12.78 5.27
N GLN A 129 -13.11 12.34 6.26
CA GLN A 129 -13.66 11.80 7.51
C GLN A 129 -14.47 12.86 8.26
N GLU A 130 -13.98 14.09 8.32
CA GLU A 130 -14.70 15.25 8.86
C GLU A 130 -15.99 15.50 8.07
N TYR A 131 -15.92 15.55 6.75
CA TYR A 131 -17.09 15.74 5.89
C TYR A 131 -18.17 14.65 6.09
N ILE A 132 -17.77 13.39 6.28
CA ILE A 132 -18.69 12.28 6.55
C ILE A 132 -19.43 12.50 7.88
N ASN A 133 -18.70 12.94 8.91
CA ASN A 133 -19.26 13.19 10.23
C ASN A 133 -20.21 14.39 10.22
N ASP A 134 -19.81 15.50 9.60
CA ASP A 134 -20.60 16.75 9.55
C ASP A 134 -21.91 16.62 8.78
N ASN A 135 -21.98 15.66 7.84
CA ASN A 135 -23.14 15.45 6.97
C ASN A 135 -23.92 14.17 7.31
N ASP A 136 -23.62 13.51 8.44
CA ASP A 136 -24.25 12.27 8.88
C ASP A 136 -24.24 11.17 7.79
N LEU A 137 -23.14 11.06 7.05
CA LEU A 137 -22.98 10.10 5.94
C LEU A 137 -22.44 8.74 6.40
N GLY A 138 -22.33 8.53 7.72
CA GLY A 138 -21.93 7.26 8.31
C GLY A 138 -22.79 6.09 7.81
N GLY A 139 -22.14 4.99 7.43
CA GLY A 139 -22.80 3.81 6.86
C GLY A 139 -23.19 3.92 5.38
N GLN A 140 -23.11 5.12 4.78
CA GLN A 140 -23.25 5.31 3.33
C GLN A 140 -21.90 5.54 2.64
N ILE A 141 -20.95 6.13 3.37
CA ILE A 141 -19.59 6.36 2.93
C ILE A 141 -18.63 5.84 4.00
N GLU A 142 -17.58 5.19 3.56
CA GLU A 142 -16.49 4.69 4.40
C GLU A 142 -15.16 5.07 3.75
N VAL A 143 -14.21 5.58 4.54
CA VAL A 143 -12.85 5.87 4.07
C VAL A 143 -11.85 5.03 4.83
N THR A 144 -10.95 4.40 4.10
CA THR A 144 -9.93 3.51 4.64
C THR A 144 -8.59 3.74 3.95
N ASP A 145 -7.51 3.67 4.71
CA ASP A 145 -6.15 3.58 4.15
C ASP A 145 -5.84 2.11 3.83
N ILE A 146 -5.47 1.85 2.59
CA ILE A 146 -5.11 0.54 2.08
C ILE A 146 -3.75 0.59 1.39
N PRO A 147 -3.05 -0.54 1.16
CA PRO A 147 -1.71 -0.51 0.56
C PRO A 147 -1.63 0.22 -0.78
N LYS A 148 -2.68 0.12 -1.62
CA LYS A 148 -2.78 0.82 -2.91
C LYS A 148 -3.02 2.34 -2.80
N GLY A 149 -3.45 2.85 -1.65
CA GLY A 149 -3.76 4.26 -1.42
C GLY A 149 -4.98 4.48 -0.52
N ILE A 150 -5.69 5.60 -0.67
CA ILE A 150 -6.88 5.89 0.13
C ILE A 150 -8.13 5.44 -0.62
N SER A 151 -8.91 4.54 -0.01
CA SER A 151 -10.15 4.01 -0.58
C SER A 151 -11.38 4.68 0.03
N ILE A 152 -12.22 5.23 -0.82
CA ILE A 152 -13.48 5.88 -0.48
C ILE A 152 -14.59 5.00 -1.04
N ARG A 153 -15.25 4.24 -0.17
CA ARG A 153 -16.33 3.35 -0.53
C ARG A 153 -17.65 4.09 -0.39
N LEU A 154 -18.40 4.19 -1.48
CA LEU A 154 -19.73 4.79 -1.53
C LEU A 154 -20.76 3.70 -1.78
N SER A 155 -21.78 3.63 -0.92
CA SER A 155 -22.89 2.69 -1.06
C SER A 155 -23.72 2.97 -2.32
N ASP A 156 -24.21 1.90 -2.94
CA ASP A 156 -25.12 2.00 -4.09
C ASP A 156 -26.37 2.83 -3.77
N ARG A 157 -26.91 2.73 -2.55
CA ARG A 157 -28.13 3.46 -2.15
C ARG A 157 -27.97 4.98 -2.17
N LEU A 158 -26.76 5.45 -1.89
CA LEU A 158 -26.42 6.88 -1.99
C LEU A 158 -26.34 7.30 -3.45
N LEU A 159 -25.64 6.50 -4.28
CA LEU A 159 -25.26 6.85 -5.65
C LEU A 159 -26.34 6.61 -6.70
N PHE A 160 -27.03 5.48 -6.65
CA PHE A 160 -27.88 4.99 -7.73
C PHE A 160 -29.20 4.39 -7.20
N ASP A 161 -30.17 4.28 -8.11
CA ASP A 161 -31.35 3.45 -7.86
C ASP A 161 -31.08 2.00 -8.30
N LEU A 162 -31.96 1.09 -7.87
CA LEU A 162 -31.82 -0.34 -8.15
C LEU A 162 -31.67 -0.61 -9.66
N SER A 163 -30.64 -1.37 -10.01
CA SER A 163 -30.31 -1.77 -11.40
C SER A 163 -30.11 -0.59 -12.37
N ARG A 164 -29.81 0.60 -11.85
CA ARG A 164 -29.48 1.80 -12.64
C ARG A 164 -28.04 2.23 -12.44
N ALA A 165 -27.54 3.00 -13.41
CA ALA A 165 -26.23 3.65 -13.33
C ALA A 165 -26.33 5.18 -13.41
N GLU A 166 -27.52 5.75 -13.57
CA GLU A 166 -27.72 7.18 -13.48
C GLU A 166 -27.55 7.66 -12.02
N LEU A 167 -26.69 8.66 -11.82
CA LEU A 167 -26.42 9.23 -10.50
C LEU A 167 -27.65 9.93 -9.93
N LYS A 168 -27.86 9.76 -8.63
CA LYS A 168 -28.93 10.45 -7.88
C LYS A 168 -28.51 11.85 -7.49
N ASP A 169 -29.48 12.77 -7.45
CA ASP A 169 -29.25 14.15 -7.00
C ASP A 169 -28.64 14.22 -5.59
N LYS A 170 -29.02 13.27 -4.71
CA LYS A 170 -28.51 13.18 -3.34
C LYS A 170 -27.00 12.84 -3.29
N ALA A 171 -26.46 12.20 -4.32
CA ALA A 171 -25.03 11.87 -4.39
C ALA A 171 -24.18 13.07 -4.80
N LEU A 172 -24.76 14.03 -5.54
CA LEU A 172 -24.01 15.13 -6.15
C LEU A 172 -23.23 15.96 -5.13
N PRO A 173 -23.78 16.35 -3.95
CA PRO A 173 -23.00 17.11 -2.96
C PRO A 173 -21.73 16.40 -2.48
N THR A 174 -21.80 15.07 -2.33
CA THR A 174 -20.63 14.26 -1.94
C THR A 174 -19.61 14.20 -3.08
N LEU A 175 -20.06 13.93 -4.30
CA LEU A 175 -19.17 13.89 -5.46
C LEU A 175 -18.58 15.29 -5.77
N ASP A 176 -19.33 16.37 -5.54
CA ASP A 176 -18.85 17.76 -5.58
C ASP A 176 -17.70 17.96 -4.61
N LYS A 177 -17.87 17.53 -3.35
CA LYS A 177 -16.81 17.64 -2.34
C LYS A 177 -15.55 16.90 -2.79
N LEU A 178 -15.68 15.67 -3.28
CA LEU A 178 -14.55 14.92 -3.82
C LEU A 178 -13.89 15.63 -5.00
N ALA A 179 -14.68 16.19 -5.92
CA ALA A 179 -14.16 16.93 -7.07
C ALA A 179 -13.32 18.16 -6.68
N THR A 180 -13.58 18.78 -5.51
CA THR A 180 -12.74 19.89 -5.01
C THR A 180 -11.40 19.45 -4.42
N LEU A 181 -11.28 18.18 -4.04
CA LEU A 181 -10.12 17.66 -3.29
C LEU A 181 -9.18 16.84 -4.16
N LEU A 182 -9.72 16.02 -5.06
CA LEU A 182 -8.93 15.12 -5.93
C LEU A 182 -7.82 15.86 -6.72
N PRO A 183 -8.05 17.05 -7.31
CA PRO A 183 -7.02 17.74 -8.09
C PRO A 183 -5.80 18.18 -7.29
N GLN A 184 -5.88 18.22 -5.95
CA GLN A 184 -4.80 18.69 -5.07
C GLN A 184 -3.73 17.62 -4.83
N LEU A 185 -4.00 16.37 -5.19
CA LEU A 185 -3.17 15.22 -4.84
C LEU A 185 -2.15 14.84 -5.92
N ASP A 186 -2.34 15.28 -7.17
CA ASP A 186 -1.48 14.95 -8.31
C ASP A 186 -1.20 13.43 -8.43
N THR A 187 -2.24 12.62 -8.21
CA THR A 187 -2.20 11.17 -8.33
C THR A 187 -3.34 10.65 -9.18
N MET A 188 -3.15 9.45 -9.71
CA MET A 188 -4.20 8.74 -10.44
C MET A 188 -5.30 8.26 -9.50
N VAL A 189 -6.54 8.37 -9.95
CA VAL A 189 -7.76 7.99 -9.24
C VAL A 189 -8.42 6.81 -9.96
N SER A 190 -8.60 5.71 -9.24
CA SER A 190 -9.27 4.50 -9.73
C SER A 190 -10.71 4.45 -9.26
N ILE A 191 -11.68 4.38 -10.16
CA ILE A 191 -13.10 4.25 -9.85
C ILE A 191 -13.54 2.82 -10.15
N GLU A 192 -13.87 2.07 -9.10
CA GLU A 192 -14.14 0.64 -9.14
C GLU A 192 -15.62 0.37 -8.82
N GLY A 193 -16.36 -0.16 -9.79
CA GLY A 193 -17.78 -0.53 -9.63
C GLY A 193 -17.94 -1.99 -9.19
N HIS A 194 -18.87 -2.24 -8.26
CA HIS A 194 -19.18 -3.58 -7.77
C HIS A 194 -20.69 -3.83 -7.63
N THR A 195 -21.07 -5.09 -7.71
CA THR A 195 -22.45 -5.57 -7.53
C THR A 195 -22.51 -6.67 -6.46
N ASP A 196 -23.72 -7.06 -6.09
CA ASP A 196 -23.95 -8.35 -5.44
C ASP A 196 -23.97 -9.49 -6.47
N ASN A 197 -24.31 -10.69 -6.03
CA ASN A 197 -24.42 -11.90 -6.84
C ASN A 197 -25.83 -12.19 -7.36
N LEU A 198 -26.78 -11.25 -7.24
CA LEU A 198 -28.15 -11.51 -7.68
C LEU A 198 -28.20 -11.45 -9.21
N PRO A 199 -28.83 -12.44 -9.87
CA PRO A 199 -28.95 -12.45 -11.31
C PRO A 199 -29.90 -11.34 -11.78
N PHE A 200 -29.63 -10.78 -12.96
CA PHE A 200 -30.53 -9.82 -13.57
C PHE A 200 -31.83 -10.48 -14.01
N ALA A 201 -32.94 -9.78 -13.77
CA ALA A 201 -34.20 -10.10 -14.41
C ALA A 201 -34.05 -9.95 -15.94
N SER A 202 -34.53 -10.92 -16.69
CA SER A 202 -34.46 -10.91 -18.15
C SER A 202 -35.14 -9.65 -18.72
N GLY A 203 -34.43 -8.89 -19.57
CA GLY A 203 -34.96 -7.69 -20.23
C GLY A 203 -34.51 -6.34 -19.63
N GLY A 204 -33.60 -6.34 -18.66
CA GLY A 204 -32.98 -5.10 -18.15
C GLY A 204 -32.07 -4.39 -19.16
N ARG A 205 -31.70 -3.13 -18.85
CA ARG A 205 -30.80 -2.30 -19.67
C ARG A 205 -29.39 -2.89 -19.82
N TYR A 206 -28.93 -3.59 -18.79
CA TYR A 206 -27.61 -4.22 -18.71
C TYR A 206 -27.77 -5.73 -18.84
N LYS A 207 -26.83 -6.38 -19.55
CA LYS A 207 -26.88 -7.82 -19.76
C LYS A 207 -26.48 -8.62 -18.52
N ASP A 208 -25.51 -8.12 -17.76
CA ASP A 208 -24.93 -8.79 -16.60
C ASP A 208 -24.30 -7.82 -15.58
N ASN A 209 -23.72 -8.39 -14.51
CA ASN A 209 -23.12 -7.64 -13.40
C ASN A 209 -21.84 -6.90 -13.83
N TRP A 210 -21.16 -7.39 -14.88
CA TRP A 210 -20.00 -6.71 -15.46
C TRP A 210 -20.40 -5.43 -16.17
N GLU A 211 -21.42 -5.48 -17.02
CA GLU A 211 -21.93 -4.31 -17.72
C GLU A 211 -22.48 -3.26 -16.74
N LEU A 212 -23.25 -3.66 -15.72
CA LEU A 212 -23.78 -2.72 -14.72
C LEU A 212 -22.66 -2.06 -13.90
N SER A 213 -21.72 -2.85 -13.39
CA SER A 213 -20.63 -2.31 -12.56
C SER A 213 -19.74 -1.34 -13.35
N ALA A 214 -19.39 -1.68 -14.60
CA ALA A 214 -18.63 -0.80 -15.48
C ALA A 214 -19.41 0.48 -15.81
N ALA A 215 -20.72 0.38 -16.08
CA ALA A 215 -21.56 1.55 -16.35
C ALA A 215 -21.67 2.49 -15.14
N ARG A 216 -21.75 1.95 -13.92
CA ARG A 216 -21.76 2.74 -12.68
C ARG A 216 -20.44 3.48 -12.47
N ALA A 217 -19.30 2.78 -12.61
CA ALA A 217 -17.99 3.41 -12.54
C ALA A 217 -17.83 4.52 -13.60
N LEU A 218 -18.27 4.26 -14.83
CA LEU A 218 -18.25 5.25 -15.92
C LEU A 218 -19.14 6.46 -15.62
N SER A 219 -20.28 6.28 -14.97
CA SER A 219 -21.18 7.40 -14.65
C SER A 219 -20.57 8.34 -13.62
N VAL A 220 -19.85 7.79 -12.63
CA VAL A 220 -19.05 8.59 -11.68
C VAL A 220 -17.89 9.30 -12.38
N LEU A 221 -17.18 8.61 -13.30
CA LEU A 221 -16.13 9.24 -14.11
C LEU A 221 -16.68 10.43 -14.92
N ARG A 222 -17.79 10.23 -15.62
CA ARG A 222 -18.42 11.27 -16.44
C ARG A 222 -18.83 12.47 -15.63
N PHE A 223 -19.33 12.26 -14.41
CA PHE A 223 -19.58 13.38 -13.52
C PHE A 223 -18.32 14.21 -13.24
N PHE A 224 -17.18 13.57 -12.93
CA PHE A 224 -15.94 14.30 -12.70
C PHE A 224 -15.39 15.02 -13.94
N VAL A 225 -15.42 14.36 -15.09
CA VAL A 225 -14.84 14.90 -16.33
C VAL A 225 -15.81 15.86 -17.04
N ASP A 226 -17.03 15.42 -17.29
CA ASP A 226 -18.01 16.16 -18.08
C ASP A 226 -18.64 17.30 -17.27
N ASP A 227 -19.01 17.07 -16.01
CA ASP A 227 -19.71 18.08 -15.20
C ASP A 227 -18.73 18.95 -14.41
N LYS A 228 -17.71 18.35 -13.79
CA LYS A 228 -16.71 19.06 -12.96
C LYS A 228 -15.46 19.50 -13.69
N LYS A 229 -15.32 19.14 -14.97
CA LYS A 229 -14.20 19.58 -15.84
C LYS A 229 -12.83 19.19 -15.29
N LEU A 230 -12.75 18.06 -14.59
CA LEU A 230 -11.49 17.49 -14.16
C LEU A 230 -10.77 16.84 -15.35
N ASP A 231 -9.44 16.78 -15.26
CA ASP A 231 -8.61 16.18 -16.29
C ASP A 231 -8.87 14.67 -16.39
N ALA A 232 -9.20 14.19 -17.59
CA ALA A 232 -9.53 12.79 -17.81
C ALA A 232 -8.32 11.86 -17.58
N ASP A 233 -7.10 12.37 -17.79
CA ASP A 233 -5.87 11.59 -17.63
C ASP A 233 -5.58 11.23 -16.15
N GLN A 234 -6.26 11.91 -15.20
CA GLN A 234 -6.17 11.60 -13.78
C GLN A 234 -7.00 10.37 -13.38
N PHE A 235 -7.85 9.84 -14.26
CA PHE A 235 -8.82 8.82 -13.88
C PHE A 235 -8.67 7.51 -14.67
N GLN A 236 -8.96 6.41 -13.99
CA GLN A 236 -9.21 5.12 -14.59
C GLN A 236 -10.48 4.50 -14.00
N ILE A 237 -11.13 3.62 -14.75
CA ILE A 237 -12.32 2.89 -14.29
C ILE A 237 -12.11 1.38 -14.37
N ALA A 238 -12.76 0.66 -13.47
CA ALA A 238 -12.91 -0.80 -13.55
C ALA A 238 -14.31 -1.22 -13.11
N GLY A 239 -14.90 -2.20 -13.79
CA GLY A 239 -16.10 -2.89 -13.33
C GLY A 239 -15.72 -4.30 -12.91
N TYR A 240 -15.99 -4.68 -11.66
CA TYR A 240 -15.66 -6.01 -11.12
C TYR A 240 -16.87 -6.95 -11.00
N GLY A 241 -18.07 -6.45 -11.27
CA GLY A 241 -19.31 -7.18 -10.98
C GLY A 241 -19.32 -7.71 -9.54
N GLU A 242 -19.62 -9.00 -9.40
CA GLU A 242 -19.72 -9.71 -8.13
C GLU A 242 -18.41 -10.35 -7.66
N THR A 243 -17.33 -10.26 -8.45
CA THR A 243 -16.11 -11.08 -8.26
C THR A 243 -15.21 -10.63 -7.11
N ARG A 244 -15.47 -9.45 -6.54
CA ARG A 244 -14.73 -8.89 -5.39
C ARG A 244 -15.71 -8.46 -4.30
N PRO A 245 -16.36 -9.42 -3.61
CA PRO A 245 -17.21 -9.11 -2.48
C PRO A 245 -16.35 -8.65 -1.28
N VAL A 246 -16.87 -7.70 -0.50
CA VAL A 246 -16.29 -7.31 0.80
C VAL A 246 -16.72 -8.29 1.89
N VAL A 247 -17.96 -8.79 1.77
CA VAL A 247 -18.61 -9.74 2.69
C VAL A 247 -19.35 -10.80 1.89
N ASP A 248 -19.64 -11.94 2.50
CA ASP A 248 -20.34 -13.04 1.82
C ASP A 248 -21.74 -12.63 1.37
N ASN A 249 -22.20 -13.05 0.19
CA ASN A 249 -23.52 -12.64 -0.35
C ASN A 249 -24.71 -13.45 0.22
N ASP A 250 -24.64 -13.86 1.48
CA ASP A 250 -25.63 -14.71 2.14
C ASP A 250 -26.87 -13.95 2.61
N THR A 251 -26.70 -12.72 3.10
CA THR A 251 -27.78 -11.85 3.64
C THR A 251 -28.04 -10.63 2.75
N GLU A 252 -29.20 -9.98 2.91
CA GLU A 252 -29.49 -8.77 2.14
C GLU A 252 -28.62 -7.60 2.58
N GLU A 253 -28.30 -7.55 3.86
CA GLU A 253 -27.39 -6.59 4.47
C GLU A 253 -25.99 -6.70 3.85
N HIS A 254 -25.46 -7.92 3.71
CA HIS A 254 -24.16 -8.14 3.08
C HIS A 254 -24.16 -7.84 1.59
N ARG A 255 -25.21 -8.26 0.85
CA ARG A 255 -25.36 -7.89 -0.56
C ARG A 255 -25.39 -6.38 -0.74
N GLN A 256 -26.05 -5.65 0.17
CA GLN A 256 -26.07 -4.19 0.13
C GLN A 256 -24.70 -3.56 0.37
N GLN A 257 -23.83 -4.18 1.18
CA GLN A 257 -22.44 -3.73 1.35
C GLN A 257 -21.61 -3.99 0.09
N ASN A 258 -21.88 -5.09 -0.63
CA ASN A 258 -21.18 -5.43 -1.86
C ASN A 258 -21.59 -4.55 -3.04
N ARG A 259 -22.84 -4.07 -3.08
CA ARG A 259 -23.32 -3.04 -4.02
C ARG A 259 -22.73 -1.68 -3.65
N ARG A 260 -21.60 -1.33 -4.29
CA ARG A 260 -20.83 -0.11 -3.99
C ARG A 260 -20.03 0.38 -5.19
N VAL A 261 -19.56 1.62 -5.09
CA VAL A 261 -18.45 2.13 -5.91
C VAL A 261 -17.32 2.51 -4.98
N GLU A 262 -16.11 2.08 -5.28
CA GLU A 262 -14.90 2.48 -4.58
C GLU A 262 -14.12 3.47 -5.44
N ILE A 263 -13.86 4.66 -4.89
CA ILE A 263 -12.97 5.66 -5.49
C ILE A 263 -11.65 5.57 -4.71
N ILE A 264 -10.60 5.13 -5.38
CA ILE A 264 -9.29 4.94 -4.77
C ILE A 264 -8.33 5.96 -5.31
N VAL A 265 -7.82 6.82 -4.43
CA VAL A 265 -6.70 7.70 -4.73
C VAL A 265 -5.43 6.88 -4.61
N LEU A 266 -4.75 6.63 -5.74
CA LEU A 266 -3.60 5.74 -5.77
C LEU A 266 -2.38 6.39 -5.12
N ARG A 267 -1.68 5.61 -4.30
CA ARG A 267 -0.37 5.98 -3.76
C ARG A 267 0.65 5.82 -4.90
N SER A 268 1.40 6.88 -5.20
CA SER A 268 2.44 6.80 -6.22
C SER A 268 3.58 5.93 -5.71
N MET A 269 3.92 4.88 -6.46
CA MET A 269 5.11 4.10 -6.17
C MET A 269 6.29 4.90 -6.71
N VAL A 270 7.08 5.51 -5.83
CA VAL A 270 8.36 6.11 -6.23
C VAL A 270 9.28 4.99 -6.69
N GLN A 271 9.38 4.78 -8.02
CA GLN A 271 10.35 3.87 -8.64
C GLN A 271 11.74 4.53 -8.68
#